data_AF-A0A382IA12-F1
#
_entry.id   AF-A0A382IA12-F1
#
_cell.length_a   1.000
_cell.length_b   1.000
_cell.length_c   1.000
_cell.angle_alpha   90.00
_cell.angle_beta   90.00
_cell.angle_gamma   90.00
#
_symmetry.space_group_name_H-M   'P 1'
#
loop_
_entity.id
_entity.type
_entity.pdbx_description
1 polymer ?
#
loop_
_entity_poly.entity_id
_entity_poly.type
_entity_poly.pdbx_seq_one_letter_code
_entity_poly.pdbx_strand_id
1 'polypeptide(L)'
;VLRHPRLVLVALLAILVFFGYYVKDFNLDASADSLLLEDDADLNEFRKIHERYPSGDLLVVTYSPEKDLFSDQALEPLKQLREELKQVPSVETVLTILDAPLLKTSDKSFTEMINDIPSLEK
;
A
#
# COMPACT_ATOMS: atom_id res chain seq x y z
N VAL A 1 20.18 -29.03 -41.80
CA VAL A 1 19.40 -29.36 -40.57
C VAL A 1 19.28 -30.87 -40.37
N LEU A 2 18.62 -31.63 -41.26
CA LEU A 2 18.43 -33.09 -41.14
C LEU A 2 19.70 -33.96 -41.23
N ARG A 3 20.82 -33.41 -41.74
CA ARG A 3 22.10 -34.12 -41.91
C ARG A 3 22.93 -34.23 -40.61
N HIS A 4 22.73 -33.32 -39.65
CA HIS A 4 23.43 -33.28 -38.37
C HIS A 4 22.48 -32.93 -37.22
N PRO A 5 21.47 -33.78 -36.94
CA PRO A 5 20.38 -33.44 -36.01
C PRO A 5 20.88 -33.19 -34.58
N ARG A 6 21.87 -33.97 -34.10
CA ARG A 6 22.43 -33.82 -32.75
C ARG A 6 23.12 -32.47 -32.53
N LEU A 7 23.90 -32.00 -33.50
CA LEU A 7 24.59 -30.70 -33.43
C LEU A 7 23.58 -29.55 -33.39
N VAL A 8 22.54 -29.62 -34.22
CA VAL A 8 21.46 -28.63 -34.23
C VAL A 8 20.72 -28.62 -32.89
N LEU A 9 20.45 -29.80 -32.31
CA LEU A 9 19.73 -29.92 -31.05
C LEU A 9 20.55 -29.35 -29.88
N VAL A 10 21.86 -29.61 -29.84
CA VAL A 10 22.76 -29.01 -28.85
C VAL A 10 22.83 -27.49 -29.00
N ALA A 11 22.93 -26.99 -30.24
CA ALA A 11 22.94 -25.55 -30.48
C ALA A 11 21.63 -24.88 -30.04
N LEU A 12 20.48 -25.49 -30.35
CA LEU A 12 19.16 -24.98 -29.94
C LEU A 12 18.99 -25.05 -28.42
N LEU A 13 19.46 -26.12 -27.78
CA LEU A 13 19.49 -26.24 -26.31
C LEU A 13 20.36 -25.14 -25.69
N ALA A 14 21.53 -24.85 -26.24
CA ALA A 14 22.40 -23.79 -25.77
C ALA A 14 21.72 -22.41 -25.89
N ILE A 15 21.05 -22.14 -27.01
CA ILE A 15 20.27 -20.91 -27.22
C ILE A 15 19.12 -20.82 -26.22
N LEU A 16 18.40 -21.93 -25.99
CA LEU A 16 17.28 -21.97 -25.04
C LEU A 16 17.75 -21.72 -23.61
N VAL A 17 18.85 -22.35 -23.18
CA VAL A 17 19.43 -22.13 -21.85
C VAL A 17 19.92 -20.69 -21.71
N PHE A 18 20.56 -20.15 -22.76
CA PHE A 18 21.01 -18.75 -22.77
C PHE A 18 19.85 -17.77 -22.59
N PHE A 19 18.77 -17.89 -23.36
CA PHE A 19 17.59 -17.02 -23.18
C PHE A 19 16.81 -17.33 -21.90
N GLY A 20 16.72 -18.61 -21.52
CA GLY A 20 16.08 -19.05 -20.28
C GLY A 20 16.73 -18.48 -19.03
N TYR A 21 18.05 -18.26 -19.05
CA TYR A 21 18.77 -17.62 -17.96
C TYR A 21 18.27 -16.19 -17.66
N TYR A 22 17.85 -15.44 -18.69
CA TYR A 22 17.34 -14.06 -18.53
C TYR A 22 15.88 -14.00 -18.07
N VAL A 23 15.15 -15.11 -18.06
CA VAL A 23 13.77 -15.15 -17.55
C VAL A 23 13.70 -14.74 -16.08
N LYS A 24 14.78 -14.94 -15.30
CA LYS A 24 14.86 -14.50 -13.90
C LYS A 24 14.74 -12.98 -13.72
N ASP A 25 15.06 -12.20 -14.75
CA ASP A 25 15.02 -10.74 -14.75
C ASP A 25 13.74 -10.20 -15.43
N PHE A 26 12.85 -11.09 -15.90
CA PHE A 26 11.58 -10.73 -16.51
C PHE A 26 10.60 -10.27 -15.42
N ASN A 27 10.21 -8.99 -15.48
CA ASN A 27 9.15 -8.43 -14.64
C ASN A 27 7.89 -8.25 -15.49
N LEU A 28 6.79 -8.83 -15.03
CA LEU A 28 5.47 -8.64 -15.64
C LEU A 28 4.68 -7.66 -14.78
N ASP A 29 4.57 -6.42 -15.25
CA ASP A 29 3.68 -5.43 -14.64
C ASP A 29 2.26 -5.66 -15.15
N ALA A 30 1.40 -6.20 -14.28
CA ALA A 30 -0.01 -6.45 -14.56
C ALA A 30 -0.93 -5.44 -13.83
N SER A 31 -0.39 -4.25 -13.51
CA SER A 31 -1.21 -3.15 -13.02
C SER A 31 -2.23 -2.69 -14.05
N ALA A 32 -3.29 -2.02 -13.61
CA ALA A 32 -4.27 -1.45 -14.53
C ALA A 32 -3.65 -0.43 -15.49
N ASP A 33 -2.63 0.29 -15.04
CA ASP A 33 -1.92 1.32 -15.81
C ASP A 33 -1.15 0.71 -16.99
N SER A 34 -0.57 -0.47 -16.82
CA SER A 34 0.18 -1.16 -17.90
C SER A 34 -0.72 -1.74 -19.00
N LEU A 35 -2.03 -1.82 -18.75
CA LEU A 35 -3.04 -2.24 -19.74
C LEU A 35 -3.49 -1.08 -20.65
N LEU A 36 -3.20 0.16 -20.27
CA LEU A 36 -3.53 1.34 -21.05
C LEU A 36 -2.48 1.56 -22.16
N LEU A 37 -2.84 2.36 -23.17
CA LEU A 37 -1.89 2.76 -24.20
C LEU A 37 -0.86 3.71 -23.58
N GLU A 38 0.43 3.40 -23.78
CA GLU A 38 1.52 4.21 -23.22
C GLU A 38 1.53 5.66 -23.74
N ASP A 39 1.12 5.86 -24.99
CA ASP A 39 1.02 7.19 -25.63
C ASP A 39 -0.34 7.88 -25.42
N ASP A 40 -1.15 7.44 -24.45
CA ASP A 40 -2.44 8.05 -24.13
C ASP A 40 -2.26 9.44 -23.49
N ALA A 41 -2.97 10.45 -24.01
CA ALA A 41 -2.86 11.83 -23.55
C ALA A 41 -3.42 12.04 -22.13
N ASP A 42 -4.48 11.33 -21.77
CA ASP A 42 -5.10 11.39 -20.46
C ASP A 42 -4.22 10.69 -19.42
N LEU A 43 -3.61 9.55 -19.77
CA LEU A 43 -2.63 8.86 -18.93
C LEU A 43 -1.41 9.74 -18.64
N ASN A 44 -0.92 10.46 -19.65
CA ASN A 44 0.19 11.39 -19.49
C ASN A 44 -0.15 12.55 -18.54
N GLU A 45 -1.36 13.10 -18.62
CA GLU A 45 -1.78 14.16 -17.72
C GLU A 45 -2.01 13.64 -16.29
N PHE A 46 -2.62 12.46 -16.13
CA PHE A 46 -2.75 11.78 -14.85
C PHE A 46 -1.40 11.59 -14.16
N ARG A 47 -0.40 11.06 -14.88
CA ARG A 47 0.97 10.86 -14.36
C ARG A 47 1.61 12.19 -13.91
N LYS A 48 1.46 13.28 -14.66
CA LYS A 48 1.97 14.61 -14.26
C LYS A 48 1.29 15.16 -13.00
N ILE A 49 -0.02 14.97 -12.89
CA ILE A 49 -0.77 15.39 -11.70
C ILE A 49 -0.29 14.58 -10.49
N HIS A 50 -0.15 13.27 -10.64
CA HIS A 50 0.31 12.37 -9.58
C HIS A 50 1.78 12.65 -9.17
N GLU A 51 2.65 13.01 -10.12
CA GLU A 51 4.04 13.42 -9.81
C GLU A 51 4.07 14.72 -8.99
N ARG A 52 3.15 15.65 -9.26
CA ARG A 52 3.05 16.92 -8.51
C ARG A 52 2.35 16.75 -7.16
N TYR A 53 1.37 15.86 -7.09
CA TYR A 53 0.55 15.60 -5.92
C TYR A 53 0.57 14.10 -5.63
N PRO A 54 1.70 13.56 -5.14
CA PRO A 54 1.80 12.15 -4.82
C PRO A 54 0.74 11.79 -3.78
N SER A 55 -0.10 10.83 -4.12
CA SER A 55 -1.09 10.24 -3.22
C SER A 55 -0.57 8.89 -2.77
N GLY A 56 -0.52 8.65 -1.46
CA GLY A 56 -0.22 7.33 -0.93
C GLY A 56 -1.36 6.34 -1.22
N ASP A 57 -1.02 5.06 -1.30
CA ASP A 57 -2.01 4.00 -1.36
C ASP A 57 -2.80 3.97 -0.04
N LEU A 58 -4.12 4.14 -0.14
CA LEU A 58 -5.00 4.20 1.02
C LEU A 58 -5.74 2.87 1.19
N LEU A 59 -5.56 2.24 2.35
CA LEU A 59 -6.37 1.10 2.78
C LEU A 59 -7.38 1.54 3.85
N VAL A 60 -8.67 1.37 3.57
CA VAL A 60 -9.74 1.63 4.54
C VAL A 60 -10.18 0.33 5.19
N VAL A 61 -10.04 0.25 6.52
CA VAL A 61 -10.46 -0.91 7.31
C VAL A 61 -11.63 -0.51 8.22
N THR A 62 -12.73 -1.26 8.14
CA THR A 62 -13.89 -1.05 9.02
C THR A 62 -13.78 -1.95 10.25
N TYR A 63 -13.94 -1.36 11.44
CA TYR A 63 -13.97 -2.09 12.71
C TYR A 63 -15.37 -2.01 13.33
N SER A 64 -15.98 -3.16 13.60
CA SER A 64 -17.33 -3.25 14.19
C SER A 64 -17.28 -4.15 15.43
N PRO A 65 -17.22 -3.58 16.65
CA PRO A 65 -17.26 -4.37 17.88
C PRO A 65 -18.69 -4.84 18.18
N GLU A 66 -18.82 -5.97 18.90
CA GLU A 66 -20.12 -6.44 19.40
C GLU A 66 -20.62 -5.63 20.61
N LYS A 67 -19.69 -4.97 21.31
CA LYS A 67 -19.97 -4.12 22.47
C LYS A 67 -19.87 -2.65 22.08
N ASP A 68 -20.16 -1.77 23.05
CA ASP A 68 -20.03 -0.33 22.87
C ASP A 68 -18.63 0.05 22.34
N LEU A 69 -18.61 0.85 21.27
CA LEU A 69 -17.39 1.20 20.53
C LEU A 69 -16.34 1.91 21.40
N PHE A 70 -16.78 2.69 22.39
CA PHE A 70 -15.90 3.47 23.25
C PHE A 70 -15.56 2.74 24.56
N SER A 71 -16.01 1.50 24.73
CA SER A 71 -15.63 0.68 25.87
C SER A 71 -14.19 0.15 25.74
N ASP A 72 -13.49 0.01 26.87
CA ASP A 72 -12.13 -0.56 26.90
C ASP A 72 -12.06 -1.94 26.20
N GLN A 73 -13.14 -2.72 26.29
CA GLN A 73 -13.25 -4.04 25.67
C GLN A 73 -13.26 -4.00 24.13
N ALA A 74 -13.71 -2.89 23.53
CA ALA A 74 -13.66 -2.66 22.09
C ALA A 74 -12.38 -1.91 21.66
N LEU A 75 -11.86 -1.02 22.51
CA LEU A 75 -10.68 -0.22 22.18
C LEU A 75 -9.37 -1.01 22.30
N GLU A 76 -9.25 -1.96 23.24
CA GLU A 76 -8.02 -2.74 23.40
C GLU A 76 -7.67 -3.60 22.16
N PRO A 77 -8.59 -4.38 21.58
CA PRO A 77 -8.32 -5.11 20.34
C PRO A 77 -7.97 -4.19 19.17
N LEU A 78 -8.61 -3.01 19.09
CA LEU A 78 -8.31 -2.00 18.07
C LEU A 78 -6.90 -1.42 18.23
N LYS A 79 -6.47 -1.16 19.48
CA LYS A 79 -5.11 -0.71 19.81
C LYS A 79 -4.09 -1.76 19.41
N GLN A 80 -4.34 -3.03 19.72
CA GLN A 80 -3.47 -4.13 19.32
C GLN A 80 -3.37 -4.23 17.78
N LEU A 81 -4.50 -4.22 17.07
CA LEU A 81 -4.52 -4.26 15.61
C LEU A 81 -3.73 -3.10 14.98
N ARG A 82 -3.88 -1.89 15.52
CA ARG A 82 -3.12 -0.72 15.07
C ARG A 82 -1.61 -0.93 15.22
N GLU A 83 -1.16 -1.43 16.35
CA GLU A 83 0.28 -1.67 16.59
C GLU A 83 0.83 -2.82 15.73
N GLU A 84 0.05 -3.87 15.48
CA GLU A 84 0.41 -4.94 14.53
C GLU A 84 0.55 -4.41 13.10
N LEU A 85 -0.38 -3.54 12.66
CA LEU A 85 -0.31 -2.92 11.33
C LEU A 85 0.89 -1.98 11.19
N LYS A 86 1.26 -1.23 12.24
CA LYS A 86 2.46 -0.38 12.24
C LYS A 86 3.77 -1.16 12.12
N GLN A 87 3.79 -2.45 12.44
CA GLN A 87 4.98 -3.30 12.31
C GLN A 87 5.18 -3.83 10.89
N VAL A 88 4.19 -3.68 10.00
CA VAL A 88 4.31 -4.12 8.61
C VAL A 88 5.26 -3.17 7.87
N PRO A 89 6.37 -3.67 7.26
CA PRO A 89 7.40 -2.80 6.67
C PRO A 89 6.92 -1.84 5.58
N SER A 90 5.85 -2.20 4.87
CA SER A 90 5.27 -1.40 3.79
C SER A 90 4.24 -0.36 4.28
N VAL A 91 3.91 -0.34 5.57
CA VAL A 91 2.91 0.58 6.14
C VAL A 91 3.62 1.79 6.72
N GLU A 92 3.41 2.95 6.11
CA GLU A 92 4.01 4.21 6.59
C GLU A 92 3.24 4.81 7.78
N THR A 93 1.91 4.75 7.77
CA THR A 93 1.08 5.38 8.80
C THR A 93 -0.22 4.60 8.99
N VAL A 94 -0.64 4.46 10.26
CA VAL A 94 -1.93 3.87 10.63
C VAL A 94 -2.70 4.90 11.45
N LEU A 95 -3.85 5.35 10.93
CA LEU A 95 -4.76 6.28 11.59
C LEU A 95 -6.03 5.55 12.03
N THR A 96 -6.44 5.76 13.28
CA THR A 96 -7.60 5.13 13.90
C THR A 96 -8.42 6.16 14.69
N ILE A 97 -9.57 5.74 15.23
CA ILE A 97 -10.36 6.57 16.16
C ILE A 97 -9.60 6.90 17.46
N LEU A 98 -8.55 6.13 17.80
CA LEU A 98 -7.73 6.39 18.98
C LEU A 98 -6.97 7.71 18.85
N ASP A 99 -6.54 8.02 17.63
CA ASP A 99 -5.73 9.18 17.30
C ASP A 99 -6.60 10.44 17.05
N ALA A 100 -7.92 10.27 17.01
CA ALA A 100 -8.86 11.35 16.74
C ALA A 100 -8.97 12.33 17.93
N PRO A 101 -8.94 13.65 17.69
CA PRO A 101 -9.05 14.64 18.74
C PRO A 101 -10.47 14.68 19.33
N LEU A 102 -10.55 14.60 20.66
CA LEU A 102 -11.78 14.70 21.43
C LEU A 102 -12.11 16.18 21.67
N LEU A 103 -12.73 16.81 20.68
CA LEU A 103 -13.26 18.16 20.79
C LEU A 103 -14.57 18.15 21.61
N LYS A 104 -14.47 17.87 22.91
CA LYS A 104 -15.56 18.23 23.83
C LYS A 104 -15.55 19.75 24.01
N THR A 105 -16.71 20.37 24.13
CA THR A 105 -16.86 21.71 24.72
C THR A 105 -16.38 21.64 26.17
N SER A 106 -15.07 21.68 26.36
CA SER A 106 -14.48 22.02 27.65
C SER A 106 -14.66 23.51 27.87
N ASP A 107 -14.75 23.96 29.11
CA ASP A 107 -14.81 25.38 29.45
C ASP A 107 -13.49 26.13 29.12
N LYS A 108 -12.49 25.45 28.57
CA LYS A 108 -11.19 26.02 28.19
C LYS A 108 -11.24 26.64 26.80
N SER A 109 -10.51 27.73 26.61
CA SER A 109 -10.39 28.40 25.32
C SER A 109 -9.75 27.48 24.27
N PHE A 110 -10.22 27.55 23.03
CA PHE A 110 -9.64 26.84 21.89
C PHE A 110 -8.12 27.05 21.79
N THR A 111 -7.65 28.27 22.09
CA THR A 111 -6.22 28.62 22.06
C THR A 111 -5.40 27.86 23.10
N GLU A 112 -5.98 27.50 24.24
CA GLU A 112 -5.32 26.69 25.27
C GLU A 112 -5.29 25.20 24.88
N MET A 113 -6.34 24.74 24.20
CA MET A 113 -6.50 23.35 23.76
C MET A 113 -5.53 22.95 22.65
N ILE A 114 -5.02 23.91 21.85
CA ILE A 114 -4.01 23.65 20.80
C ILE A 114 -2.74 23.02 21.37
N ASN A 115 -2.38 23.32 22.63
CA ASN A 115 -1.15 22.83 23.24
C ASN A 115 -1.27 21.41 23.82
N ASP A 116 -2.50 20.92 24.07
CA ASP A 116 -2.76 19.63 24.70
C ASP A 116 -4.14 19.11 24.26
N ILE A 117 -4.22 18.55 23.05
CA ILE A 117 -5.46 18.07 22.47
C ILE A 117 -5.73 16.65 22.99
N PRO A 118 -6.83 16.44 23.74
CA PRO A 118 -7.15 15.11 24.26
C PRO A 118 -7.54 14.17 23.12
N SER A 119 -7.11 12.92 23.19
CA SER A 119 -7.52 11.83 22.29
C SER A 119 -7.95 10.60 23.11
N LEU A 120 -8.41 9.55 22.44
CA LEU A 120 -8.69 8.26 23.09
C LEU A 120 -7.41 7.45 23.32
N GLU A 121 -6.31 7.86 22.69
CA GLU A 121 -4.97 7.32 22.92
C GLU A 121 -4.46 7.75 24.30
N LYS A 122 -4.27 6.77 25.18
CA LYS A 122 -3.54 6.91 26.45
C LYS A 122 -2.17 6.25 26.34
#